data_AF-A0A933FV59-F1
#
_entry.id   AF-A0A933FV59-F1
#
_cell.length_a   1.000
_cell.length_b   1.000
_cell.length_c   1.000
_cell.angle_alpha   90.00
_cell.angle_beta   90.00
_cell.angle_gamma   90.00
#
_symmetry.space_group_name_H-M   'P 1'
#
loop_
_entity.id
_entity.type
_entity.pdbx_description
1 polymer ?
#
loop_
_entity_poly.entity_id
_entity_poly.type
_entity_poly.pdbx_seq_one_letter_code
_entity_poly.pdbx_strand_id
1 'polypeptide(L)'
;MRTKRIIALCLILLFAQGTWGQVDSVQGPYERVHANVGEFCTVCGVPLTENDVALIVRGRRVPLNNAMVDEFLQHEEKYFAKLQPKGALFQEEADAPPGTAQGGISKGWFLFGLCVLVALLFGGMSGYNAISKGLSPIPHFFIGFVFNILGYLYVLSRPRKTKHGEVPSGLVKVPNTSAPVRCPSCGYTNHPSAKKCSACRTPLNPVIESEASRVLSHRE
;
A
#
# COMPACT_ATOMS: atom_id res chain seq x y z
N MET A 1 -6.24 27.82 18.35
CA MET A 1 -7.44 26.97 18.59
C MET A 1 -8.61 27.37 17.68
N ARG A 2 -8.53 27.13 16.36
CA ARG A 2 -9.55 27.60 15.40
C ARG A 2 -9.85 26.64 14.23
N THR A 3 -9.58 25.34 14.41
CA THR A 3 -9.66 24.33 13.33
C THR A 3 -10.64 23.18 13.59
N LYS A 4 -11.39 23.18 14.69
CA LYS A 4 -12.29 22.06 15.06
C LYS A 4 -13.77 22.20 14.63
N ARG A 5 -14.18 23.32 14.01
CA ARG A 5 -15.61 23.56 13.69
C ARG A 5 -16.01 23.33 12.22
N ILE A 6 -15.06 23.09 11.32
CA ILE A 6 -15.38 22.92 9.88
C ILE A 6 -15.68 21.45 9.53
N ILE A 7 -15.23 20.48 10.32
CA ILE A 7 -15.41 19.05 10.02
C ILE A 7 -16.84 18.54 10.34
N ALA A 8 -17.58 19.23 11.20
CA ALA A 8 -18.92 18.78 11.63
C ALA A 8 -20.05 19.10 10.63
N LEU A 9 -19.87 20.06 9.70
CA LEU A 9 -20.93 20.44 8.75
C LEU A 9 -20.93 19.64 7.44
N CYS A 10 -19.81 19.01 7.07
CA CYS A 10 -19.76 18.17 5.86
C CYS A 10 -20.35 16.77 6.05
N LEU A 11 -20.57 16.32 7.30
CA LEU A 11 -21.10 14.98 7.59
C LEU A 11 -22.64 14.89 7.54
N ILE A 12 -23.34 16.03 7.52
CA ILE A 12 -24.82 16.07 7.52
C ILE A 12 -25.39 16.20 6.10
N LEU A 13 -24.60 16.65 5.13
CA LEU A 13 -25.05 16.81 3.74
C LEU A 13 -24.94 15.55 2.87
N LEU A 14 -24.40 14.44 3.39
CA LEU A 14 -24.29 13.17 2.68
C LEU A 14 -25.52 12.24 2.85
N PHE A 15 -26.53 12.63 3.64
CA PHE A 15 -27.71 11.80 3.91
C PHE A 15 -29.01 12.26 3.22
N ALA A 16 -28.98 13.26 2.33
CA ALA A 16 -30.19 13.93 1.85
C ALA A 16 -30.49 13.82 0.34
N GLN A 17 -29.88 12.88 -0.41
CA GLN A 17 -30.21 12.67 -1.83
C GLN A 17 -30.12 11.16 -2.15
N GLY A 18 -31.15 10.47 -2.65
CA GLY A 18 -32.50 10.87 -2.97
C GLY A 18 -33.39 9.62 -3.15
N THR A 19 -34.67 9.77 -2.78
CA THR A 19 -35.72 8.81 -3.08
C THR A 19 -36.26 9.11 -4.48
N TRP A 20 -35.79 8.38 -5.48
CA TRP A 20 -36.31 8.45 -6.85
C TRP A 20 -37.30 7.30 -7.09
N GLY A 21 -38.56 7.70 -7.29
CA GLY A 21 -39.59 7.09 -8.13
C GLY A 21 -39.77 5.57 -8.15
N GLN A 22 -40.81 5.08 -7.46
CA GLN A 22 -41.48 3.83 -7.85
C GLN A 22 -42.29 4.06 -9.13
N VAL A 23 -41.94 3.35 -10.19
CA VAL A 23 -42.83 3.07 -11.31
C VAL A 23 -43.31 1.63 -11.14
N ASP A 24 -44.54 1.47 -10.66
CA ASP A 24 -45.17 0.16 -10.57
C ASP A 24 -45.70 -0.27 -11.94
N SER A 25 -45.13 -1.33 -12.50
CA SER A 25 -45.82 -2.20 -13.45
C SER A 25 -45.36 -3.65 -13.29
N VAL A 26 -46.26 -4.48 -12.75
CA VAL A 26 -46.47 -5.94 -12.96
C VAL A 26 -45.56 -6.52 -14.08
N GLN A 27 -44.67 -7.51 -13.95
CA GLN A 27 -44.51 -8.66 -13.03
C GLN A 27 -43.06 -9.20 -13.14
N GLY A 28 -42.39 -9.32 -11.99
CA GLY A 28 -41.00 -9.74 -11.81
C GLY A 28 -40.18 -8.64 -11.11
N PRO A 29 -39.23 -8.97 -10.21
CA PRO A 29 -38.48 -7.96 -9.43
C PRO A 29 -37.48 -7.13 -10.27
N TYR A 30 -37.36 -7.41 -11.57
CA TYR A 30 -36.36 -6.82 -12.45
C TYR A 30 -37.00 -6.07 -13.61
N GLU A 31 -36.40 -4.92 -13.94
CA GLU A 31 -36.74 -4.16 -15.14
C GLU A 31 -36.39 -4.97 -16.39
N ARG A 32 -37.37 -5.12 -17.29
CA ARG A 32 -37.22 -5.83 -18.57
C ARG A 32 -36.96 -4.81 -19.68
N VAL A 33 -35.87 -5.00 -20.41
CA VAL A 33 -35.47 -4.21 -21.58
C VAL A 33 -35.35 -5.16 -22.78
N HIS A 34 -35.52 -4.67 -24.01
CA HIS A 34 -35.29 -5.51 -25.19
C HIS A 34 -33.82 -5.94 -25.30
N ALA A 35 -33.56 -7.17 -25.76
CA ALA A 35 -32.21 -7.65 -26.07
C ALA A 35 -31.68 -7.02 -27.37
N ASN A 36 -30.36 -6.83 -27.49
CA ASN A 36 -29.81 -6.42 -28.78
C ASN A 36 -29.65 -7.65 -29.68
N VAL A 37 -29.95 -7.48 -30.96
CA VAL A 37 -29.77 -8.53 -31.96
C VAL A 37 -28.30 -8.98 -32.00
N GLY A 38 -28.07 -10.28 -31.86
CA GLY A 38 -26.73 -10.86 -31.87
C GLY A 38 -26.04 -10.96 -30.50
N GLU A 39 -26.67 -10.51 -29.41
CA GLU A 39 -26.23 -10.85 -28.05
C GLU A 39 -26.43 -12.34 -27.78
N PHE A 40 -25.68 -12.92 -26.84
CA PHE A 40 -25.83 -14.33 -26.47
C PHE A 40 -26.57 -14.46 -25.14
N CYS A 41 -27.52 -15.40 -25.08
CA CYS A 41 -28.22 -15.73 -23.85
C CYS A 41 -27.21 -16.17 -22.77
N THR A 42 -27.27 -15.56 -21.59
CA THR A 42 -26.36 -15.86 -20.46
C THR A 42 -26.49 -17.31 -19.97
N VAL A 43 -27.68 -17.90 -20.12
CA VAL A 43 -27.98 -19.26 -19.65
C VAL A 43 -27.58 -20.32 -20.68
N CYS A 44 -28.12 -20.24 -21.91
CA CYS A 44 -27.94 -21.27 -22.93
C CYS A 44 -26.84 -20.97 -23.97
N GLY A 45 -26.35 -19.73 -24.06
CA GLY A 45 -25.30 -19.33 -25.02
C GLY A 45 -25.75 -19.23 -26.48
N VAL A 46 -27.06 -19.23 -26.76
CA VAL A 46 -27.63 -19.07 -28.11
C VAL A 46 -27.74 -17.58 -28.46
N PRO A 47 -27.49 -17.17 -29.71
CA PRO A 47 -27.70 -15.78 -30.14
C PRO A 47 -29.18 -15.37 -30.03
N LEU A 48 -29.41 -14.15 -29.57
CA LEU A 48 -30.72 -13.57 -29.30
C LEU A 48 -31.27 -12.82 -30.52
N THR A 49 -32.59 -12.84 -30.60
CA THR A 49 -33.42 -12.18 -31.61
C THR A 49 -34.08 -10.92 -31.05
N GLU A 50 -34.75 -10.13 -31.89
CA GLU A 50 -35.48 -8.91 -31.48
C GLU A 50 -36.61 -9.16 -30.48
N ASN A 51 -37.12 -10.39 -30.42
CA ASN A 51 -38.20 -10.77 -29.52
C ASN A 51 -37.71 -11.14 -28.11
N ASP A 52 -36.40 -11.34 -27.92
CA ASP A 52 -35.82 -11.74 -26.65
C ASP A 52 -35.64 -10.57 -25.68
N VAL A 53 -35.42 -10.89 -24.41
CA VAL A 53 -35.41 -9.91 -23.31
C VAL A 53 -34.06 -9.83 -22.63
N ALA A 54 -33.74 -8.66 -22.11
CA ALA A 54 -32.63 -8.44 -21.21
C ALA A 54 -33.16 -7.93 -19.87
N LEU A 55 -32.69 -8.51 -18.77
CA LEU A 55 -33.06 -8.08 -17.42
C LEU A 55 -32.01 -7.12 -16.88
N ILE A 56 -32.41 -6.04 -16.20
CA ILE A 56 -31.49 -5.20 -15.44
C ILE A 56 -31.39 -5.73 -14.01
N VAL A 57 -30.33 -6.49 -13.74
CA VAL A 57 -30.05 -7.10 -12.43
C VAL A 57 -28.89 -6.35 -11.79
N ARG A 58 -29.14 -5.69 -10.64
CA ARG A 58 -28.15 -4.90 -9.90
C ARG A 58 -27.45 -3.84 -10.78
N GLY A 59 -28.23 -3.16 -11.63
CA GLY A 59 -27.73 -2.15 -12.57
C GLY A 59 -26.96 -2.72 -13.77
N ARG A 60 -26.93 -4.04 -13.98
CA ARG A 60 -26.28 -4.69 -15.12
C ARG A 60 -27.30 -5.36 -16.03
N ARG A 61 -27.09 -5.24 -17.34
CA ARG A 61 -27.94 -5.87 -18.35
C ARG A 61 -27.56 -7.33 -18.56
N VAL A 62 -28.52 -8.23 -18.37
CA VAL A 62 -28.38 -9.68 -18.51
C VAL A 62 -29.23 -10.14 -19.69
N PRO A 63 -28.63 -10.39 -20.88
CA PRO A 63 -29.36 -10.86 -22.06
C PRO A 63 -29.81 -12.31 -21.85
N LEU A 64 -31.10 -12.57 -22.06
CA LEU A 64 -31.75 -13.86 -21.85
C LEU A 64 -32.74 -14.20 -22.99
N ASN A 65 -32.80 -15.47 -23.34
CA ASN A 65 -33.90 -15.96 -24.17
C ASN A 65 -35.18 -16.01 -23.31
N ASN A 66 -36.33 -15.64 -23.86
CA ASN A 66 -37.61 -15.63 -23.13
C ASN A 66 -37.92 -16.96 -22.42
N ALA A 67 -37.58 -18.10 -23.02
CA ALA A 67 -37.81 -19.42 -22.44
C ALA A 67 -36.91 -19.73 -21.23
N MET A 68 -35.78 -19.03 -21.09
CA MET A 68 -34.77 -19.27 -20.04
C MET A 68 -34.87 -18.26 -18.89
N VAL A 69 -35.84 -17.35 -18.93
CA VAL A 69 -36.04 -16.33 -17.88
C VAL A 69 -36.33 -16.98 -16.54
N ASP A 70 -37.23 -17.96 -16.49
CA ASP A 70 -37.61 -18.62 -15.23
C ASP A 70 -36.44 -19.42 -14.64
N GLU A 71 -35.64 -20.08 -15.49
CA GLU A 71 -34.43 -20.78 -15.03
C GLU A 71 -33.39 -19.82 -14.46
N PHE A 72 -33.21 -18.66 -15.11
CA PHE A 72 -32.33 -17.62 -14.58
C PHE A 72 -32.82 -17.12 -13.22
N LEU A 73 -34.12 -16.87 -13.04
CA LEU A 73 -34.68 -16.39 -11.77
C LEU A 73 -34.57 -17.42 -10.64
N GLN A 74 -34.67 -18.72 -10.96
CA GLN A 74 -34.47 -19.80 -9.97
C GLN A 74 -32.99 -19.96 -9.53
N HIS A 75 -32.05 -19.59 -10.41
CA HIS A 75 -30.61 -19.78 -10.19
C HIS A 75 -29.80 -18.52 -10.49
N GLU A 76 -30.30 -17.36 -10.04
CA GLU A 76 -29.77 -16.04 -10.38
C GLU A 76 -28.27 -15.96 -10.08
N GLU A 77 -27.88 -16.32 -8.86
CA GLU A 77 -26.49 -16.22 -8.40
C GLU A 77 -25.53 -17.03 -9.27
N LYS A 78 -25.95 -18.22 -9.73
CA LYS A 78 -25.12 -19.11 -10.56
C LYS A 78 -24.77 -18.48 -11.90
N TYR A 79 -25.74 -17.83 -12.54
CA TYR A 79 -25.56 -17.22 -13.85
C TYR A 79 -24.96 -15.82 -13.75
N PHE A 80 -25.35 -15.05 -12.73
CA PHE A 80 -24.81 -13.72 -12.48
C PHE A 80 -23.32 -13.76 -12.07
N ALA A 81 -22.89 -14.77 -11.31
CA ALA A 81 -21.47 -14.96 -10.97
C ALA A 81 -20.56 -15.16 -12.19
N LYS A 82 -21.10 -15.58 -13.35
CA LYS A 82 -20.34 -15.65 -14.61
C LYS A 82 -20.12 -14.29 -15.25
N LEU A 83 -21.07 -13.36 -15.04
CA LEU A 83 -21.04 -11.99 -15.58
C LEU A 83 -20.28 -11.01 -14.69
N GLN A 84 -20.05 -11.36 -13.42
CA GLN A 84 -19.25 -10.53 -12.53
C GLN A 84 -17.78 -10.50 -12.99
N PRO A 85 -17.15 -9.32 -12.98
CA PRO A 85 -15.77 -9.20 -13.40
C PRO A 85 -14.91 -9.85 -12.34
N LYS A 86 -14.17 -10.89 -12.70
CA LYS A 86 -13.19 -11.53 -11.82
C LYS A 86 -11.92 -10.66 -11.76
N GLY A 87 -12.02 -9.52 -11.11
CA GLY A 87 -10.91 -8.59 -10.89
C GLY A 87 -10.36 -8.68 -9.46
N ALA A 88 -9.03 -8.56 -9.31
CA ALA A 88 -8.39 -8.53 -7.99
C ALA A 88 -8.75 -7.27 -7.18
N LEU A 89 -9.29 -6.23 -7.83
CA LEU A 89 -9.51 -4.91 -7.24
C LEU A 89 -11.00 -4.53 -7.11
N PHE A 90 -11.89 -5.26 -7.77
CA PHE A 90 -13.34 -5.04 -7.74
C PHE A 90 -14.01 -6.33 -7.28
N GLN A 91 -13.99 -6.56 -5.98
CA GLN A 91 -14.87 -7.52 -5.35
C GLN A 91 -16.15 -6.75 -5.05
N GLU A 92 -17.15 -6.85 -5.94
CA GLU A 92 -18.50 -6.50 -5.54
C GLU A 92 -18.86 -7.42 -4.38
N GLU A 93 -19.05 -6.84 -3.21
CA GLU A 93 -19.66 -7.49 -2.06
C GLU A 93 -21.07 -7.91 -2.49
N ALA A 94 -21.18 -9.08 -3.11
CA ALA A 94 -22.45 -9.77 -3.11
C ALA A 94 -22.81 -9.95 -1.63
N ASP A 95 -24.02 -9.52 -1.25
CA ASP A 95 -24.66 -9.79 0.04
C ASP A 95 -24.79 -11.31 0.26
N ALA A 96 -23.65 -11.98 0.37
CA ALA A 96 -23.56 -13.40 0.55
C ALA A 96 -24.01 -13.67 1.98
N PRO A 97 -24.90 -14.66 2.21
CA PRO A 97 -25.42 -14.95 3.54
C PRO A 97 -24.27 -15.09 4.56
N PRO A 98 -24.43 -14.56 5.78
CA PRO A 98 -23.40 -14.63 6.81
C PRO A 98 -23.00 -16.10 7.03
N GLY A 99 -21.77 -16.44 6.62
CA GLY A 99 -21.25 -17.82 6.68
C GLY A 99 -20.79 -18.40 5.35
N THR A 100 -21.09 -17.78 4.21
CA THR A 100 -20.47 -18.13 2.93
C THR A 100 -19.16 -17.35 2.79
N ALA A 101 -18.05 -18.06 2.57
CA ALA A 101 -16.73 -17.44 2.44
C ALA A 101 -16.74 -16.46 1.25
N GLN A 102 -16.86 -15.16 1.54
CA GLN A 102 -16.65 -14.06 0.60
C GLN A 102 -15.46 -14.39 -0.29
N GLY A 103 -15.62 -14.24 -1.61
CA GLY A 103 -14.65 -14.63 -2.62
C GLY A 103 -13.26 -14.13 -2.28
N GLY A 104 -12.47 -14.96 -1.60
CA GLY A 104 -11.16 -14.58 -1.10
C GLY A 104 -10.27 -14.16 -2.26
N ILE A 105 -9.32 -13.27 -1.98
CA ILE A 105 -8.20 -13.00 -2.89
C ILE A 105 -7.71 -14.35 -3.43
N SER A 106 -7.66 -14.49 -4.75
CA SER A 106 -7.18 -15.73 -5.38
C SER A 106 -5.88 -16.15 -4.71
N LYS A 107 -5.79 -17.41 -4.33
CA LYS A 107 -4.62 -17.98 -3.62
C LYS A 107 -3.30 -17.61 -4.31
N GLY A 108 -3.30 -17.50 -5.64
CA GLY A 108 -2.14 -17.05 -6.42
C GLY A 108 -1.74 -15.60 -6.15
N TRP A 109 -2.69 -14.67 -6.12
CA TRP A 109 -2.43 -13.25 -5.81
C TRP A 109 -1.98 -13.07 -4.35
N PHE A 110 -2.60 -13.81 -3.43
CA PHE A 110 -2.17 -13.80 -2.02
C PHE A 110 -0.72 -14.29 -1.88
N LEU A 111 -0.38 -15.42 -2.50
CA LEU A 111 0.97 -15.96 -2.46
C LEU A 111 1.99 -15.04 -3.14
N PHE A 112 1.63 -14.43 -4.27
CA PHE A 112 2.46 -13.44 -4.94
C PHE A 112 2.75 -12.23 -4.04
N GLY A 113 1.72 -11.65 -3.41
CA GLY A 113 1.88 -10.55 -2.46
C GLY A 113 2.77 -10.92 -1.27
N LEU A 114 2.58 -12.13 -0.73
CA LEU A 114 3.43 -12.65 0.34
C LEU A 114 4.89 -12.79 -0.09
N CYS A 115 5.17 -13.32 -1.29
CA CYS A 115 6.52 -13.42 -1.83
C CYS A 115 7.18 -12.04 -1.99
N VAL A 116 6.46 -11.04 -2.51
CA VAL A 116 6.96 -9.66 -2.65
C VAL A 116 7.26 -9.04 -1.29
N LEU A 117 6.39 -9.25 -0.29
CA LEU A 117 6.59 -8.74 1.07
C LEU A 117 7.88 -9.33 1.70
N VAL A 118 8.09 -10.63 1.55
CA VAL A 118 9.30 -11.32 2.04
C VAL A 118 10.55 -10.77 1.34
N ALA A 119 10.50 -10.59 0.01
CA ALA A 119 11.61 -10.01 -0.74
C ALA A 119 11.94 -8.57 -0.29
N LEU A 120 10.93 -7.73 -0.06
CA LEU A 120 11.13 -6.37 0.46
C LEU A 120 11.76 -6.36 1.85
N LEU A 121 11.35 -7.28 2.73
CA LEU A 121 11.91 -7.41 4.07
C LEU A 121 13.40 -7.77 4.03
N PHE A 122 13.78 -8.79 3.24
CA PHE A 122 15.19 -9.18 3.09
C PHE A 122 16.03 -8.13 2.35
N GLY A 123 15.46 -7.46 1.35
CA GLY A 123 16.09 -6.32 0.69
C GLY A 123 16.39 -5.19 1.68
N GLY A 124 15.40 -4.80 2.49
CA GLY A 124 15.55 -3.77 3.52
C GLY A 124 16.62 -4.13 4.56
N MET A 125 16.58 -5.34 5.11
CA MET A 125 17.58 -5.82 6.08
C MET A 125 18.99 -5.87 5.48
N SER A 126 19.12 -6.25 4.20
CA SER A 126 20.40 -6.28 3.49
C SER A 126 20.95 -4.86 3.27
N GLY A 127 20.11 -3.92 2.82
CA GLY A 127 20.50 -2.51 2.69
C GLY A 127 20.94 -1.89 4.01
N TYR A 128 20.21 -2.14 5.10
CA TYR A 128 20.57 -1.68 6.44
C TYR A 128 21.94 -2.22 6.89
N ASN A 129 22.15 -3.53 6.77
CA ASN A 129 23.43 -4.14 7.14
C ASN A 129 24.58 -3.65 6.26
N ALA A 130 24.34 -3.41 4.97
CA ALA A 130 25.34 -2.82 4.07
C ALA A 130 25.80 -1.45 4.57
N ILE A 131 24.88 -0.57 4.99
CA ILE A 131 25.21 0.74 5.57
C ILE A 131 26.08 0.58 6.82
N SER A 132 25.70 -0.32 7.73
CA SER A 132 26.46 -0.57 8.96
C SER A 132 27.89 -1.07 8.73
N LYS A 133 28.17 -1.62 7.53
CA LYS A 133 29.48 -2.14 7.11
C LYS A 133 30.27 -1.19 6.21
N GLY A 134 29.72 -0.01 5.90
CA GLY A 134 30.34 0.92 4.95
C GLY A 134 30.28 0.44 3.49
N LEU A 135 29.27 -0.35 3.14
CA LEU A 135 29.00 -0.80 1.77
C LEU A 135 27.89 0.04 1.13
N SER A 136 27.80 0.05 -0.20
CA SER A 136 26.74 0.77 -0.91
C SER A 136 25.38 0.10 -0.69
N PRO A 137 24.35 0.81 -0.17
CA PRO A 137 23.08 0.20 0.20
C PRO A 137 22.27 -0.33 -0.99
N ILE A 138 22.24 0.43 -2.09
CA ILE A 138 21.39 0.14 -3.27
C ILE A 138 21.64 -1.26 -3.85
N PRO A 139 22.88 -1.64 -4.26
CA PRO A 139 23.08 -2.97 -4.83
C PRO A 139 22.82 -4.09 -3.82
N HIS A 140 23.14 -3.88 -2.55
CA HIS A 140 22.92 -4.88 -1.50
C HIS A 140 21.44 -5.05 -1.14
N PHE A 141 20.62 -4.00 -1.28
CA PHE A 141 19.16 -4.12 -1.21
C PHE A 141 18.63 -5.04 -2.30
N PHE A 142 19.04 -4.83 -3.56
CA PHE A 142 18.58 -5.66 -4.67
C PHE A 142 19.07 -7.11 -4.58
N ILE A 143 20.28 -7.34 -4.08
CA ILE A 143 20.78 -8.69 -3.78
C ILE A 143 19.86 -9.38 -2.76
N GLY A 144 19.51 -8.71 -1.66
CA GLY A 144 18.57 -9.23 -0.66
C GLY A 144 17.15 -9.42 -1.20
N PHE A 145 16.69 -8.55 -2.10
CA PHE A 145 15.36 -8.63 -2.69
C PHE A 145 15.23 -9.82 -3.66
N VAL A 146 16.19 -9.98 -4.58
CA VAL A 146 16.15 -11.04 -5.61
C VAL A 146 16.45 -12.42 -5.01
N PHE A 147 17.44 -12.51 -4.13
CA PHE A 147 17.90 -13.79 -3.57
C PHE A 147 17.35 -14.08 -2.16
N ASN A 148 16.48 -13.22 -1.61
CA ASN A 148 15.87 -13.36 -0.28
C ASN A 148 16.92 -13.67 0.82
N ILE A 149 16.73 -14.77 1.53
CA ILE A 149 17.59 -15.24 2.62
C ILE A 149 19.05 -15.40 2.16
N LEU A 150 19.28 -15.96 0.96
CA LEU A 150 20.64 -16.17 0.45
C LEU A 150 21.36 -14.84 0.19
N GLY A 151 20.63 -13.86 -0.35
CA GLY A 151 21.15 -12.50 -0.56
C GLY A 151 21.50 -11.82 0.76
N TYR A 152 20.65 -11.99 1.78
CA TYR A 152 20.91 -11.47 3.11
C TYR A 152 22.14 -12.10 3.77
N LEU A 153 22.28 -13.44 3.70
CA LEU A 153 23.45 -14.15 4.21
C LEU A 153 24.74 -13.75 3.49
N TYR A 154 24.66 -13.52 2.17
CA TYR A 154 25.78 -12.97 1.39
C TYR A 154 26.20 -11.60 1.94
N VAL A 155 25.27 -10.70 2.23
CA VAL A 155 25.59 -9.37 2.81
C VAL A 155 26.21 -9.52 4.19
N LEU A 156 25.73 -10.46 5.00
CA LEU A 156 26.27 -10.75 6.33
C LEU A 156 27.70 -11.30 6.32
N SER A 157 28.12 -12.02 5.27
CA SER A 157 29.49 -12.53 5.16
C SER A 157 30.52 -11.48 4.70
N ARG A 158 30.07 -10.35 4.13
CA ARG A 158 31.00 -9.30 3.65
C ARG A 158 31.74 -8.63 4.82
N PRO A 159 33.06 -8.41 4.71
CA PRO A 159 33.83 -7.68 5.72
C PRO A 159 33.43 -6.19 5.72
N ARG A 160 33.63 -5.53 6.87
CA ARG A 160 33.44 -4.09 7.02
C ARG A 160 34.53 -3.35 6.23
N LYS A 161 34.15 -2.34 5.42
CA LYS A 161 35.11 -1.53 4.65
C LYS A 161 35.60 -0.30 5.39
N THR A 162 34.85 0.19 6.37
CA THR A 162 35.20 1.40 7.13
C THR A 162 35.72 1.04 8.51
N LYS A 163 36.75 1.76 8.97
CA LYS A 163 37.14 1.75 10.39
C LYS A 163 36.07 2.51 11.19
N HIS A 164 35.90 2.15 12.46
CA HIS A 164 34.91 2.80 13.33
C HIS A 164 35.06 4.33 13.28
N GLY A 165 34.01 5.04 12.82
CA GLY A 165 33.96 6.51 12.78
C GLY A 165 34.17 7.15 11.40
N GLU A 166 34.64 6.40 10.40
CA GLU A 166 34.74 6.91 9.03
C GLU A 166 33.38 6.85 8.32
N VAL A 167 32.96 8.00 7.78
CA VAL A 167 31.75 8.09 6.96
C VAL A 167 32.15 7.69 5.54
N PRO A 168 31.58 6.61 4.96
CA PRO A 168 31.87 6.23 3.59
C PRO A 168 31.52 7.36 2.62
N SER A 169 32.35 7.53 1.58
CA SER A 169 32.14 8.56 0.57
C SER A 169 30.76 8.41 -0.09
N GLY A 170 30.02 9.52 -0.18
CA GLY A 170 28.69 9.57 -0.79
C GLY A 170 27.51 9.23 0.14
N LEU A 171 27.74 8.86 1.40
CA LEU A 171 26.66 8.79 2.40
C LEU A 171 26.61 10.08 3.22
N VAL A 172 25.45 10.76 3.17
CA VAL A 172 25.13 11.83 4.12
C VAL A 172 25.05 11.18 5.50
N LYS A 173 25.88 11.67 6.43
CA LYS A 173 25.91 11.14 7.79
C LYS A 173 24.51 11.24 8.39
N VAL A 174 23.99 10.11 8.89
CA VAL A 174 22.79 10.13 9.73
C VAL A 174 23.12 11.01 10.95
N PRO A 175 22.39 12.10 11.20
CA PRO A 175 22.71 13.02 12.29
C PRO A 175 22.66 12.25 13.60
N ASN A 176 23.83 11.92 14.14
CA ASN A 176 23.93 11.28 15.44
C ASN A 176 23.86 12.39 16.49
N THR A 177 22.69 12.52 17.12
CA THR A 177 22.45 13.46 18.22
C THR A 177 23.18 12.97 19.46
N SER A 178 24.47 13.29 19.52
CA SER A 178 25.28 13.05 20.71
C SER A 178 24.75 13.90 21.87
N ALA A 179 24.75 13.34 23.08
CA ALA A 179 24.22 14.02 24.25
C ALA A 179 24.97 15.35 24.49
N PRO A 180 24.26 16.42 24.91
CA PRO A 180 24.88 17.70 25.22
C PRO A 180 25.79 17.58 26.46
N VAL A 181 26.89 18.33 26.46
CA VAL A 181 27.89 18.33 27.53
C VAL A 181 27.73 19.57 28.39
N ARG A 182 27.61 19.42 29.71
CA ARG A 182 27.51 20.56 30.64
C ARG A 182 28.88 21.21 30.85
N CYS A 183 28.91 22.54 30.87
CA CYS A 183 30.10 23.30 31.20
C CYS A 183 30.44 23.12 32.69
N PRO A 184 31.68 22.77 33.05
CA PRO A 184 32.07 22.60 34.46
C PRO A 184 32.11 23.91 35.25
N SER A 185 32.21 25.06 34.56
CA SER A 185 32.31 26.37 35.21
C SER A 185 30.93 27.01 35.47
N CYS A 186 29.98 26.89 34.55
CA CYS A 186 28.67 27.58 34.65
C CYS A 186 27.44 26.66 34.52
N GLY A 187 27.62 25.36 34.26
CA GLY A 187 26.53 24.40 34.10
C GLY A 187 25.81 24.42 32.74
N TYR A 188 26.07 25.40 31.87
CA TYR A 188 25.41 25.52 30.56
C TYR A 188 25.66 24.31 29.66
N THR A 189 24.63 23.81 28.98
CA THR A 189 24.70 22.67 28.05
C THR A 189 25.21 23.10 26.68
N ASN A 190 26.32 22.52 26.23
CA ASN A 190 26.96 22.81 24.96
C ASN A 190 26.94 21.59 24.03
N HIS A 191 27.11 21.83 22.73
CA HIS A 191 27.32 20.76 21.76
C HIS A 191 28.61 19.98 22.10
N PRO A 192 28.65 18.64 21.98
CA PRO A 192 29.81 17.84 22.37
C PRO A 192 31.11 18.14 21.58
N SER A 193 31.01 18.80 20.43
CA SER A 193 32.16 19.28 19.65
C SER A 193 32.57 20.74 19.94
N ALA A 194 31.92 21.40 20.90
CA ALA A 194 32.23 22.79 21.25
C ALA A 194 33.60 22.88 21.96
N LYS A 195 34.50 23.72 21.45
CA LYS A 195 35.81 24.02 22.06
C LYS A 195 35.74 25.05 23.19
N LYS A 196 34.64 25.80 23.28
CA LYS A 196 34.40 26.86 24.28
C LYS A 196 32.94 26.86 24.68
N CYS A 197 32.65 27.22 25.92
CA CYS A 197 31.29 27.40 26.39
C CYS A 197 30.62 28.58 25.67
N SER A 198 29.41 28.37 25.16
CA SER A 198 28.62 29.42 24.51
C SER A 198 28.16 30.52 25.47
N ALA A 199 28.05 30.22 26.77
CA ALA A 199 27.67 31.19 27.81
C ALA A 199 28.90 31.90 28.42
N CYS A 200 29.75 31.16 29.16
CA CYS A 200 30.84 31.76 29.95
C CYS A 200 32.21 31.79 29.23
N ARG A 201 32.27 31.32 27.98
CA ARG A 201 33.50 31.24 27.14
C ARG A 201 34.64 30.39 27.69
N THR A 202 34.51 29.78 28.87
CA THR A 202 35.48 28.82 29.42
C THR A 202 35.82 27.75 28.37
N PRO A 203 37.11 27.44 28.15
CA PRO A 203 37.50 26.37 27.23
C PRO A 203 36.90 25.03 27.67
N LEU A 204 36.40 24.29 26.69
CA LEU A 204 35.83 22.96 26.89
C LEU A 204 36.71 21.95 26.16
N ASN A 205 36.82 20.75 26.73
CA ASN A 205 37.49 19.64 26.07
C ASN A 205 36.45 18.90 25.20
N PRO A 206 36.48 19.02 23.86
CA PRO A 206 35.45 18.42 23.01
C PRO A 206 35.53 16.90 23.09
N VAL A 207 34.38 16.25 23.30
CA VAL A 207 34.28 14.79 23.35
C VAL A 207 34.31 14.20 21.94
N ILE A 208 33.88 14.98 20.95
CA ILE A 208 33.77 14.57 19.55
C ILE A 208 34.39 15.66 18.69
N GLU A 209 35.17 15.27 17.69
CA GLU A 209 35.70 16.20 16.71
C GLU A 209 34.56 16.85 15.90
N SER A 210 34.65 18.15 15.67
CA SER A 210 33.63 18.84 14.87
C SER A 210 33.72 18.40 13.41
N GLU A 211 32.58 18.14 12.77
CA GLU A 211 32.56 17.77 11.35
C GLU A 211 33.17 18.86 10.46
N ALA A 212 32.99 20.13 10.84
CA ALA A 212 33.60 21.26 10.14
C ALA A 212 35.14 21.18 10.18
N SER A 213 35.72 20.79 11.32
CA SER A 213 37.18 20.58 11.43
C SER A 213 37.66 19.42 10.57
N ARG A 214 36.90 18.33 10.52
CA ARG A 214 37.25 17.13 9.73
C ARG A 214 37.21 17.37 8.21
N VAL A 215 36.31 18.22 7.72
CA VAL A 215 36.26 18.58 6.29
C VAL A 215 37.45 19.46 5.91
N LEU A 216 37.88 20.36 6.80
CA LEU A 216 39.02 21.23 6.55
C LEU A 216 40.34 20.44 6.46
N SER A 217 40.53 19.42 7.29
CA SER A 217 41.76 18.59 7.29
C SER A 217 41.93 17.70 6.04
N HIS A 218 40.91 17.56 5.19
CA HIS A 218 40.97 16.79 3.95
C HIS A 218 41.15 17.67 2.69
N ARG A 219 41.21 19.00 2.85
CA ARG A 219 41.44 19.94 1.74
C ARG A 219 42.92 20.36 1.59
N GLU A 220 43.76 19.97 2.53
CA GLU A 220 45.22 20.13 2.48
C GLU A 220 45.86 18.86 1.90
#